data_AF-A0A6G9Y1J5-F1
#
_entry.id   AF-A0A6G9Y1J5-F1
#
_cell.length_a   1.000
_cell.length_b   1.000
_cell.length_c   1.000
_cell.angle_alpha   90.00
_cell.angle_beta   90.00
_cell.angle_gamma   90.00
#
_symmetry.space_group_name_H-M   'P 1'
#
loop_
_entity.id
_entity.type
_entity.pdbx_description
1 polymer ?
#
loop_
_entity_poly.entity_id
_entity_poly.type
_entity_poly.pdbx_seq_one_letter_code
_entity_poly.pdbx_strand_id
1 'polypeptide(L)'
;MAIAATGLLAACGGNDSTASSTPTLTRTTAATQPPASSTPGDNASQAPAPAPAPAPEPEQAPAPSVAPERPEPIESAPPADTSKLTDKDKKYLDALKQQGVTPSTPDIALSVAGYVCQGIASGASDQDLMTFVTAMAGSDPSFDPAKMPVEKAGQIYVNAAKQSYCQ
;
A
#
# COMPACT_ATOMS: atom_id res chain seq x y z
N MET A 1 21.18 23.23 -43.27
CA MET A 1 21.45 21.79 -43.48
C MET A 1 20.44 21.00 -42.68
N ALA A 2 19.77 20.08 -43.36
CA ALA A 2 18.72 19.22 -42.84
C ALA A 2 19.31 17.91 -42.33
N ILE A 3 18.77 17.38 -41.23
CA ILE A 3 18.45 15.94 -41.10
C ILE A 3 17.11 15.85 -40.36
N ALA A 4 16.10 15.39 -41.08
CA ALA A 4 14.84 14.91 -40.53
C ALA A 4 15.02 13.48 -40.03
N ALA A 5 14.45 13.15 -38.88
CA ALA A 5 14.21 11.77 -38.46
C ALA A 5 12.82 11.69 -37.81
N THR A 6 11.82 11.48 -38.65
CA THR A 6 10.52 10.94 -38.28
C THR A 6 10.70 9.47 -37.87
N GLY A 7 10.46 9.15 -36.59
CA GLY A 7 10.45 7.79 -36.07
C GLY A 7 9.18 7.58 -35.25
N LEU A 8 8.41 6.55 -35.61
CA LEU A 8 7.01 6.33 -35.25
C LEU A 8 6.77 6.12 -33.75
N LEU A 9 5.62 6.63 -33.26
CA LEU A 9 4.96 6.17 -32.04
C LEU A 9 4.63 4.67 -32.17
N ALA A 10 5.52 3.80 -31.70
CA ALA A 10 5.15 2.44 -31.34
C ALA A 10 4.56 2.48 -29.93
N ALA A 11 3.24 2.63 -29.88
CA ALA A 11 2.46 2.19 -28.74
C ALA A 11 2.66 0.67 -28.59
N CYS A 12 3.57 0.25 -27.71
CA CYS A 12 3.50 -1.07 -27.09
C CYS A 12 2.79 -0.92 -25.73
N GLY A 13 1.51 -0.55 -25.82
CA GLY A 13 0.54 -0.89 -24.79
C GLY A 13 0.28 -2.39 -24.90
N GLY A 14 1.02 -3.18 -24.13
CA GLY A 14 0.74 -4.59 -23.89
C GLY A 14 0.18 -4.73 -22.49
N ASN A 15 -1.11 -4.41 -22.31
CA ASN A 15 -1.82 -4.75 -21.09
C ASN A 15 -2.66 -6.01 -21.38
N ASP A 16 -2.04 -7.18 -21.27
CA ASP A 16 -2.75 -8.46 -21.20
C ASP A 16 -2.22 -9.21 -19.97
N SER A 17 -2.73 -8.81 -18.82
CA SER A 17 -2.79 -9.64 -17.63
C SER A 17 -4.17 -9.40 -17.04
N THR A 18 -5.19 -9.89 -17.74
CA THR A 18 -6.43 -10.22 -17.06
C THR A 18 -6.06 -11.18 -15.96
N ALA A 19 -6.19 -10.71 -14.72
CA ALA A 19 -6.18 -11.51 -13.53
C ALA A 19 -7.12 -12.70 -13.74
N SER A 20 -6.55 -13.85 -14.09
CA SER A 20 -7.27 -15.12 -14.11
C SER A 20 -7.38 -15.63 -12.68
N SER A 21 -7.97 -14.81 -11.82
CA SER A 21 -8.46 -15.21 -10.50
C SER A 21 -9.98 -15.23 -10.61
N THR A 22 -10.51 -16.21 -11.34
CA THR A 22 -11.89 -16.61 -11.13
C THR A 22 -11.99 -17.20 -9.71
N PRO A 23 -12.73 -16.59 -8.77
CA PRO A 23 -13.14 -17.30 -7.58
C PRO A 23 -14.08 -18.42 -8.03
N THR A 24 -13.63 -19.67 -7.92
CA THR A 24 -14.51 -20.82 -8.11
C THR A 24 -15.49 -20.87 -6.95
N LEU A 25 -16.64 -20.20 -7.11
CA LEU A 25 -17.83 -20.45 -6.30
C LEU A 25 -18.38 -21.83 -6.71
N THR A 26 -17.89 -22.89 -6.07
CA THR A 26 -18.53 -24.21 -6.21
C THR A 26 -19.87 -24.19 -5.48
N ARG A 27 -20.92 -23.83 -6.23
CA ARG A 27 -22.31 -24.06 -5.86
C ARG A 27 -22.55 -25.58 -5.84
N THR A 28 -22.51 -26.20 -4.67
CA THR A 28 -22.91 -27.60 -4.48
C THR A 28 -24.43 -27.71 -4.58
N THR A 29 -24.91 -28.06 -5.78
CA THR A 29 -26.25 -28.63 -5.97
C THR A 29 -26.22 -29.62 -7.13
N ALA A 30 -26.34 -30.92 -6.82
CA ALA A 30 -27.16 -31.87 -7.57
C ALA A 30 -27.16 -33.24 -6.87
N ALA A 31 -28.37 -33.72 -6.59
CA ALA A 31 -28.68 -35.06 -6.13
C ALA A 31 -28.61 -36.09 -7.27
N THR A 32 -28.42 -37.36 -6.89
CA THR A 32 -29.02 -38.60 -7.46
C THR A 32 -28.00 -39.73 -7.64
N GLN A 33 -28.22 -40.82 -6.90
CA GLN A 33 -27.55 -42.14 -7.01
C GLN A 33 -27.99 -42.87 -8.30
N PRO A 34 -27.27 -43.92 -8.73
CA PRO A 34 -27.61 -45.29 -8.29
C PRO A 34 -26.38 -46.21 -8.01
N PRO A 35 -26.59 -47.43 -7.45
CA PRO A 35 -25.52 -48.32 -6.94
C PRO A 35 -25.24 -49.55 -7.84
N ALA A 36 -24.07 -50.20 -7.63
CA ALA A 36 -23.78 -51.67 -7.67
C ALA A 36 -22.26 -51.90 -7.85
N SER A 37 -21.51 -52.35 -6.83
CA SER A 37 -21.20 -53.75 -6.43
C SER A 37 -20.40 -54.59 -7.45
N SER A 38 -19.15 -54.96 -7.11
CA SER A 38 -18.64 -56.36 -6.90
C SER A 38 -17.10 -56.45 -7.07
N THR A 39 -16.42 -57.00 -6.06
CA THR A 39 -15.03 -57.56 -6.00
C THR A 39 -15.00 -59.02 -6.52
N PRO A 40 -13.88 -59.81 -6.52
CA PRO A 40 -12.42 -59.56 -6.53
C PRO A 40 -11.67 -60.40 -7.60
N GLY A 41 -10.33 -60.27 -7.74
CA GLY A 41 -9.52 -61.15 -8.59
C GLY A 41 -8.01 -61.02 -8.39
N ASP A 42 -7.35 -62.16 -8.21
CA ASP A 42 -6.10 -62.41 -7.47
C ASP A 42 -4.78 -62.38 -8.29
N ASN A 43 -3.65 -62.31 -7.55
CA ASN A 43 -2.32 -62.89 -7.82
C ASN A 43 -1.20 -62.12 -8.58
N ALA A 44 -0.27 -61.61 -7.76
CA ALA A 44 1.17 -61.90 -7.70
C ALA A 44 2.23 -61.34 -8.69
N SER A 45 3.25 -60.76 -8.04
CA SER A 45 4.69 -60.76 -8.37
C SER A 45 5.20 -59.91 -9.53
N GLN A 46 5.92 -58.84 -9.22
CA GLN A 46 7.40 -58.87 -9.05
C GLN A 46 7.93 -57.42 -9.02
N ALA A 47 8.60 -57.05 -7.94
CA ALA A 47 9.24 -55.74 -7.78
C ALA A 47 10.61 -55.71 -8.48
N PRO A 48 10.91 -54.71 -9.32
CA PRO A 48 12.28 -54.30 -9.59
C PRO A 48 12.68 -53.18 -8.62
N ALA A 49 13.82 -53.33 -7.95
CA ALA A 49 14.42 -52.29 -7.13
C ALA A 49 14.85 -51.09 -8.01
N PRO A 50 14.50 -49.84 -7.66
CA PRO A 50 15.09 -48.67 -8.31
C PRO A 50 16.55 -48.48 -7.88
N ALA A 51 17.38 -48.06 -8.83
CA ALA A 51 18.80 -47.71 -8.66
C ALA A 51 19.04 -46.62 -7.60
N PRO A 52 20.24 -46.53 -7.00
CA PRO A 52 20.56 -45.46 -6.05
C PRO A 52 20.43 -44.08 -6.68
N ALA A 53 19.79 -43.17 -5.95
CA ALA A 53 19.59 -41.78 -6.35
C ALA A 53 20.94 -41.03 -6.49
N PRO A 54 21.08 -40.12 -7.47
CA PRO A 54 22.23 -39.22 -7.54
C PRO A 54 22.24 -38.30 -6.32
N ALA A 55 23.44 -38.03 -5.80
CA ALA A 55 23.67 -37.13 -4.68
C ALA A 55 23.17 -35.70 -5.01
N PRO A 56 22.64 -34.94 -4.02
CA PRO A 56 22.21 -33.57 -4.24
C PRO A 56 23.40 -32.70 -4.64
N GLU A 57 23.26 -31.98 -5.75
CA GLU A 57 24.13 -30.87 -6.15
C GLU A 57 24.10 -29.78 -5.06
N PRO A 58 25.21 -29.08 -4.79
CA PRO A 58 25.20 -27.96 -3.86
C PRO A 58 24.26 -26.87 -4.36
N GLU A 59 23.25 -26.53 -3.55
CA GLU A 59 22.40 -25.34 -3.74
C GLU A 59 23.31 -24.12 -3.93
N GLN A 60 23.22 -23.50 -5.10
CA GLN A 60 23.79 -22.17 -5.32
C GLN A 60 23.04 -21.19 -4.41
N ALA A 61 23.79 -20.53 -3.52
CA ALA A 61 23.25 -19.47 -2.67
C ALA A 61 22.52 -18.41 -3.52
N PRO A 62 21.34 -17.92 -3.09
CA PRO A 62 20.66 -16.84 -3.78
C PRO A 62 21.58 -15.62 -3.88
N ALA A 63 21.71 -15.06 -5.08
CA ALA A 63 22.32 -13.75 -5.24
C ALA A 63 21.58 -12.74 -4.35
N PRO A 64 22.29 -11.80 -3.69
CA PRO A 64 21.65 -10.81 -2.84
C PRO A 64 20.67 -9.98 -3.66
N SER A 65 19.38 -10.14 -3.36
CA SER A 65 18.32 -9.30 -3.89
C SER A 65 18.60 -7.87 -3.43
N VAL A 66 18.97 -6.98 -4.36
CA VAL A 66 19.09 -5.55 -4.07
C VAL A 66 17.69 -5.06 -3.75
N ALA A 67 17.42 -4.80 -2.47
CA ALA A 67 16.17 -4.18 -2.04
C ALA A 67 15.99 -2.86 -2.80
N PRO A 68 14.78 -2.51 -3.27
CA PRO A 68 14.51 -1.20 -3.85
C PRO A 68 15.01 -0.12 -2.89
N GLU A 69 15.74 0.88 -3.38
CA GLU A 69 16.08 2.07 -2.60
C GLU A 69 14.78 2.69 -2.09
N ARG A 70 14.49 2.47 -0.81
CA ARG A 70 13.46 3.20 -0.09
C ARG A 70 14.13 4.50 0.36
N PRO A 71 13.53 5.68 0.11
CA PRO A 71 13.99 6.92 0.71
C PRO A 71 14.27 6.69 2.19
N GLU A 72 15.43 7.16 2.68
CA GLU A 72 15.74 7.07 4.10
C GLU A 72 14.56 7.64 4.89
N PRO A 73 14.13 6.99 6.00
CA PRO A 73 13.10 7.54 6.85
C PRO A 73 13.56 8.93 7.28
N ILE A 74 12.89 9.97 6.78
CA ILE A 74 12.98 11.29 7.38
C ILE A 74 12.67 11.13 8.86
N GLU A 75 13.51 11.70 9.74
CA GLU A 75 13.23 11.68 11.18
C GLU A 75 11.78 12.11 11.39
N SER A 76 10.97 11.19 11.91
CA SER A 76 9.58 11.48 12.23
C SER A 76 9.56 12.69 13.15
N ALA A 77 8.71 13.67 12.83
CA ALA A 77 8.53 14.83 13.68
C ALA A 77 8.33 14.38 15.14
N PRO A 78 8.91 15.09 16.13
CA PRO A 78 8.74 14.75 17.52
C PRO A 78 7.25 14.59 17.84
N PRO A 79 6.86 13.61 18.67
CA PRO A 79 5.48 13.37 19.01
C PRO A 79 4.86 14.66 19.56
N ALA A 80 3.65 14.99 19.10
CA ALA A 80 2.99 16.20 19.53
C ALA A 80 2.64 16.14 21.04
N ASP A 81 2.93 17.21 21.78
CA ASP A 81 2.56 17.32 23.19
C ASP A 81 1.04 17.52 23.32
N THR A 82 0.30 16.41 23.39
CA THR A 82 -1.17 16.41 23.55
C THR A 82 -1.64 16.60 25.00
N SER A 83 -0.71 16.62 25.97
CA SER A 83 -1.02 16.75 27.41
C SER A 83 -1.72 18.06 27.78
N LYS A 84 -1.53 19.12 26.98
CA LYS A 84 -2.27 20.39 27.08
C LYS A 84 -2.44 21.00 25.69
N LEU A 85 -3.55 20.72 25.03
CA LEU A 85 -3.90 21.40 23.78
C LEU A 85 -3.92 22.92 23.98
N THR A 86 -2.98 23.60 23.33
CA THR A 86 -2.93 25.05 23.22
C THR A 86 -4.11 25.57 22.37
N ASP A 87 -4.35 26.88 22.37
CA ASP A 87 -5.41 27.45 21.52
C ASP A 87 -5.11 27.28 20.02
N LYS A 88 -3.82 27.23 19.65
CA LYS A 88 -3.39 26.92 18.29
C LYS A 88 -3.76 25.49 17.88
N ASP A 89 -3.50 24.52 18.76
CA ASP A 89 -3.86 23.11 18.53
C ASP A 89 -5.37 22.95 18.31
N LYS A 90 -6.18 23.61 19.16
CA LYS A 90 -7.65 23.58 19.03
C LYS A 90 -8.12 24.23 17.73
N LYS A 91 -7.55 25.37 17.36
CA LYS A 91 -7.93 26.10 16.14
C LYS A 91 -7.62 25.29 14.89
N TYR A 92 -6.49 24.59 14.88
CA TYR A 92 -6.13 23.70 13.78
C TYR A 92 -7.06 22.49 13.69
N LEU A 93 -7.34 21.82 14.81
CA LEU A 93 -8.29 20.70 14.83
C LEU A 93 -9.71 21.11 14.44
N ASP A 94 -10.14 22.32 14.80
CA ASP A 94 -11.42 22.88 14.37
C ASP A 94 -11.45 23.16 12.86
N ALA A 95 -10.38 23.73 12.30
CA ALA A 95 -10.25 23.95 10.87
C ALA A 95 -10.33 22.64 10.06
N LEU A 96 -9.72 21.56 10.55
CA LEU A 96 -9.85 20.23 9.94
C LEU A 96 -11.30 19.73 9.94
N LYS A 97 -11.97 19.82 11.11
CA LYS A 97 -13.36 19.39 11.27
C LYS A 97 -14.32 20.18 10.38
N GLN A 98 -14.13 21.49 10.25
CA GLN A 98 -14.95 22.34 9.37
C GLN A 98 -14.85 21.91 7.90
N GLN A 99 -13.72 21.32 7.49
CA GLN A 99 -13.52 20.78 6.14
C GLN A 99 -13.85 19.28 6.03
N GLY A 100 -14.40 18.67 7.08
CA GLY A 100 -14.85 17.28 7.08
C GLY A 100 -13.76 16.26 7.39
N VAL A 101 -12.56 16.70 7.78
CA VAL A 101 -11.46 15.82 8.19
C VAL A 101 -11.47 15.69 9.71
N THR A 102 -11.72 14.47 10.20
CA THR A 102 -11.69 14.16 11.63
C THR A 102 -10.68 13.04 11.87
N PRO A 103 -9.47 13.37 12.35
CA PRO A 103 -8.49 12.36 12.71
C PRO A 103 -8.98 11.51 13.89
N SER A 104 -8.50 10.27 13.95
CA SER A 104 -8.82 9.33 15.05
C SER A 104 -8.40 9.87 16.41
N THR A 105 -7.24 10.52 16.47
CA THR A 105 -6.72 11.17 17.66
C THR A 105 -6.18 12.55 17.32
N PRO A 106 -6.28 13.53 18.24
CA PRO A 106 -5.73 14.87 18.01
C PRO A 106 -4.21 14.84 17.77
N ASP A 107 -3.51 13.87 18.36
CA ASP A 107 -2.05 13.70 18.25
C ASP A 107 -1.56 13.56 16.80
N ILE A 108 -2.25 12.75 15.99
CA ILE A 108 -1.92 12.54 14.56
C ILE A 108 -1.96 13.86 13.81
N ALA A 109 -3.02 14.64 14.05
CA ALA A 109 -3.19 15.92 13.40
C ALA A 109 -2.07 16.91 13.78
N LEU A 110 -1.76 16.98 15.07
CA LEU A 110 -0.75 17.91 15.58
C LEU A 110 0.66 17.53 15.14
N SER A 111 0.97 16.24 15.09
CA SER A 111 2.23 15.73 14.55
C SER A 111 2.38 16.08 13.07
N VAL A 112 1.30 15.95 12.28
CA VAL A 112 1.24 16.42 10.89
C VAL A 112 1.46 17.93 10.78
N ALA A 113 0.82 18.73 11.64
CA ALA A 113 0.99 20.18 11.65
C ALA A 113 2.43 20.58 11.95
N GLY A 114 3.05 19.96 12.96
CA GLY A 114 4.45 20.15 13.31
C GLY A 114 5.40 19.80 12.16
N TYR A 115 5.18 18.65 11.51
CA TYR A 115 5.93 18.25 10.32
C TYR A 115 5.82 19.27 9.19
N VAL A 116 4.60 19.72 8.88
CA VAL A 116 4.37 20.71 7.82
C VAL A 116 5.11 22.01 8.12
N CYS A 117 5.03 22.52 9.35
CA CYS A 117 5.71 23.76 9.70
C CYS A 117 7.23 23.62 9.68
N GLN A 118 7.77 22.50 10.17
CA GLN A 118 9.20 22.22 10.08
C GLN A 118 9.67 22.09 8.63
N GLY A 119 8.92 21.40 7.77
CA GLY A 119 9.25 21.26 6.36
C GLY A 119 9.22 22.62 5.65
N ILE A 120 8.22 23.47 5.91
CA ILE A 120 8.17 24.83 5.36
C ILE A 120 9.38 25.65 5.83
N ALA A 121 9.68 25.62 7.14
CA ALA A 121 10.84 26.32 7.69
C ALA A 121 12.18 25.82 7.11
N SER A 122 12.24 24.56 6.71
CA SER A 122 13.40 23.93 6.08
C SER A 122 13.44 24.10 4.55
N GLY A 123 12.45 24.78 3.95
CA GLY A 123 12.36 24.96 2.49
C GLY A 123 11.90 23.73 1.71
N ALA A 124 11.26 22.77 2.37
CA ALA A 124 10.67 21.60 1.71
C ALA A 124 9.61 22.02 0.69
N SER A 125 9.53 21.28 -0.42
CA SER A 125 8.54 21.56 -1.44
C SER A 125 7.14 21.14 -1.00
N ASP A 126 6.12 21.83 -1.51
CA ASP A 126 4.71 21.47 -1.28
C ASP A 126 4.40 20.01 -1.66
N GLN A 127 5.08 19.51 -2.70
CA GLN A 127 4.93 18.14 -3.18
C GLN A 127 5.42 17.12 -2.13
N ASP A 128 6.56 17.38 -1.48
CA ASP A 128 7.13 16.50 -0.46
C ASP A 128 6.24 16.48 0.80
N LEU A 129 5.78 17.67 1.20
CA LEU A 129 4.83 17.81 2.31
C LEU A 129 3.54 17.05 2.01
N MET A 130 2.96 17.23 0.83
CA MET A 130 1.74 16.55 0.43
C MET A 130 1.90 15.04 0.36
N THR A 131 3.05 14.54 -0.10
CA THR A 131 3.31 13.10 -0.17
C THR A 131 3.25 12.47 1.23
N PHE A 132 3.95 13.06 2.19
CA PHE A 132 3.97 12.56 3.56
C PHE A 132 2.61 12.70 4.24
N VAL A 133 1.97 13.86 4.11
CA VAL A 133 0.70 14.15 4.78
C VAL A 133 -0.46 13.34 4.20
N THR A 134 -0.44 13.06 2.89
CA THR A 134 -1.41 12.16 2.25
C THR A 134 -1.25 10.73 2.77
N ALA A 135 0.00 10.25 2.92
CA ALA A 135 0.26 8.94 3.50
C ALA A 135 -0.23 8.84 4.96
N MET A 136 0.01 9.88 5.76
CA MET A 136 -0.51 9.99 7.13
C MET A 136 -2.05 9.99 7.16
N ALA A 137 -2.69 10.79 6.32
CA ALA A 137 -4.16 10.87 6.24
C ALA A 137 -4.78 9.54 5.84
N GLY A 138 -4.17 8.82 4.88
CA GLY A 138 -4.66 7.51 4.44
C GLY A 138 -4.42 6.38 5.44
N SER A 139 -3.47 6.57 6.36
CA SER A 139 -3.16 5.62 7.44
C SER A 139 -3.98 5.89 8.71
N ASP A 140 -4.73 6.99 8.78
CA ASP A 140 -5.58 7.30 9.93
C ASP A 140 -6.77 6.32 9.99
N PRO A 141 -6.99 5.62 11.13
CA PRO A 141 -8.08 4.66 11.26
C PRO A 141 -9.51 5.21 11.04
N SER A 142 -9.69 6.51 11.18
CA SER A 142 -10.98 7.21 11.00
C SER A 142 -11.14 7.75 9.57
N PHE A 143 -10.11 7.63 8.74
CA PHE A 143 -10.19 8.05 7.34
C PHE A 143 -11.10 7.12 6.54
N ASP A 144 -12.03 7.73 5.81
CA ASP A 144 -12.98 7.04 4.96
C ASP A 144 -12.81 7.49 3.50
N PRO A 145 -12.18 6.67 2.63
CA PRO A 145 -11.95 7.03 1.24
C PRO A 145 -13.24 7.18 0.44
N ALA A 146 -14.37 6.65 0.90
CA ALA A 146 -15.66 6.83 0.24
C ALA A 146 -16.27 8.22 0.50
N LYS A 147 -15.89 8.87 1.61
CA LYS A 147 -16.34 10.23 1.93
C LYS A 147 -15.45 11.31 1.31
N MET A 148 -14.15 11.05 1.24
CA MET A 148 -13.17 11.99 0.70
C MET A 148 -11.95 11.25 0.18
N PRO A 149 -11.42 11.57 -1.02
CA PRO A 149 -10.17 10.99 -1.48
C PRO A 149 -9.00 11.46 -0.61
N VAL A 150 -8.01 10.58 -0.42
CA VAL A 150 -6.91 10.80 0.53
C VAL A 150 -6.06 12.01 0.16
N GLU A 151 -5.92 12.29 -1.12
CA GLU A 151 -5.22 13.45 -1.65
C GLU A 151 -5.91 14.75 -1.22
N LYS A 152 -7.25 14.75 -1.16
CA LYS A 152 -8.01 15.90 -0.66
C LYS A 152 -7.86 16.04 0.85
N ALA A 153 -7.90 14.94 1.60
CA ALA A 153 -7.64 14.99 3.03
C ALA A 153 -6.23 15.53 3.33
N GLY A 154 -5.21 15.04 2.62
CA GLY A 154 -3.84 15.54 2.75
C GLY A 154 -3.73 17.04 2.44
N GLN A 155 -4.43 17.51 1.42
CA GLN A 155 -4.49 18.93 1.05
C GLN A 155 -5.10 19.80 2.14
N ILE A 156 -6.16 19.30 2.79
CA ILE A 156 -6.83 19.96 3.91
C ILE A 156 -5.89 20.06 5.10
N TYR A 157 -5.18 18.98 5.44
CA TYR A 157 -4.18 18.98 6.52
C TYR A 157 -3.08 20.04 6.30
N VAL A 158 -2.46 20.05 5.12
CA VAL A 158 -1.39 21.02 4.80
C VAL A 158 -1.91 22.46 4.83
N ASN A 159 -3.07 22.72 4.22
CA ASN A 159 -3.65 24.06 4.19
C ASN A 159 -4.06 24.56 5.58
N ALA A 160 -4.72 23.72 6.37
CA ALA A 160 -5.10 24.06 7.73
C ALA A 160 -3.85 24.36 8.56
N ALA A 161 -2.79 23.56 8.43
CA ALA A 161 -1.54 23.75 9.17
C ALA A 161 -0.88 25.10 8.81
N LYS A 162 -0.76 25.40 7.51
CA LYS A 162 -0.24 26.69 7.03
C LYS A 162 -1.01 27.90 7.55
N GLN A 163 -2.35 27.80 7.56
CA GLN A 163 -3.20 28.93 7.92
C GLN A 163 -3.34 29.15 9.43
N SER A 164 -3.29 28.08 10.24
CA SER A 164 -3.64 28.15 11.65
C SER A 164 -2.52 27.76 12.61
N TYR A 165 -1.53 27.00 12.14
CA TYR A 165 -0.47 26.43 12.95
C TYR A 165 0.90 27.08 12.72
N CYS A 166 1.33 27.19 11.45
CA CYS A 166 2.67 27.63 11.07
C CYS A 166 2.91 29.14 11.09
N GLN A 167 1.96 29.92 11.63
CA GLN A 167 2.07 31.38 11.71
C GLN A 167 2.92 31.84 12.89
#